data_AF-A0A7K4GN32-F1
#
_entry.id   AF-A0A7K4GN32-F1
#
_cell.length_a   1.000
_cell.length_b   1.000
_cell.length_c   1.000
_cell.angle_alpha   90.00
_cell.angle_beta   90.00
_cell.angle_gamma   90.00
#
_symmetry.space_group_name_H-M   'P 1'
#
loop_
_entity.id
_entity.type
_entity.pdbx_description
1 polymer ?
#
loop_
_entity_poly.entity_id
_entity_poly.type
_entity_poly.pdbx_seq_one_letter_code
_entity_poly.pdbx_strand_id
1 'polypeptide(L)'
;MSNNNDNHELDYYLSIIDFFQNQSANEETTEIWKNKSFIQLMKVLKRTRDKEFVKNAIILILTLFDKIPPDIYNNRGIKANSLTNSDKLSYVNLLKSEFINDIPN
;
A
#
# COMPACT_ATOMS: atom_id res chain seq x y z
N MET A 1 0.34 31.75 -5.05
CA MET A 1 -0.54 30.67 -5.55
C MET A 1 0.22 29.36 -5.43
N SER A 2 0.06 28.64 -4.30
CA SER A 2 0.62 27.28 -4.09
C SER A 2 -0.16 26.43 -3.08
N ASN A 3 -1.38 26.84 -2.68
CA ASN A 3 -2.03 26.29 -1.48
C ASN A 3 -2.81 24.98 -1.71
N ASN A 4 -3.02 24.53 -2.94
CA ASN A 4 -3.92 23.39 -3.20
C ASN A 4 -3.22 22.02 -3.20
N ASN A 5 -1.92 21.96 -3.50
CA ASN A 5 -1.19 20.67 -3.53
C ASN A 5 -0.75 20.25 -2.12
N ASP A 6 -0.19 21.18 -1.35
CA ASP A 6 0.31 20.94 0.01
C ASP A 6 -0.82 20.49 0.97
N ASN A 7 -2.03 21.01 0.76
CA ASN A 7 -3.20 20.61 1.55
C ASN A 7 -3.59 19.14 1.29
N HIS A 8 -3.54 18.67 0.04
CA HIS A 8 -3.90 17.29 -0.29
C HIS A 8 -2.89 16.25 0.23
N GLU A 9 -1.61 16.59 0.21
CA GLU A 9 -0.56 15.73 0.77
C GLU A 9 -0.69 15.62 2.29
N LEU A 10 -0.87 16.74 2.97
CA LEU A 10 -1.07 16.78 4.41
C LEU A 10 -2.33 16.00 4.84
N ASP A 11 -3.45 16.19 4.15
CA ASP A 11 -4.69 15.46 4.42
C ASP A 11 -4.49 13.94 4.29
N TYR A 12 -3.71 13.51 3.29
CA TYR A 12 -3.40 12.09 3.12
C TYR A 12 -2.54 11.56 4.27
N TYR A 13 -1.51 12.29 4.69
CA TYR A 13 -0.69 11.91 5.84
C TYR A 13 -1.48 11.86 7.13
N LEU A 14 -2.38 12.82 7.37
CA LEU A 14 -3.28 12.80 8.52
C LEU A 14 -4.17 11.55 8.52
N SER A 15 -4.71 11.17 7.36
CA SER A 15 -5.53 9.94 7.24
C SER A 15 -4.76 8.67 7.61
N ILE A 16 -3.46 8.60 7.31
CA ILE A 16 -2.60 7.48 7.70
C ILE A 16 -2.44 7.44 9.24
N ILE A 17 -2.17 8.60 9.85
CA ILE A 17 -2.00 8.72 11.30
C ILE A 17 -3.29 8.40 12.04
N ASP A 18 -4.42 8.92 11.58
CA ASP A 18 -5.72 8.66 12.18
C ASP A 18 -6.07 7.18 12.12
N PHE A 19 -5.82 6.50 11.00
CA PHE A 19 -6.03 5.05 10.92
C PHE A 19 -5.10 4.30 11.88
N PHE A 20 -3.82 4.68 11.95
CA PHE A 20 -2.85 4.05 12.86
C PHE A 20 -3.24 4.19 14.34
N GLN A 21 -3.73 5.35 14.75
CA GLN A 21 -4.15 5.61 16.14
C GLN A 21 -5.45 4.89 16.50
N ASN A 22 -6.37 4.75 15.53
CA ASN A 22 -7.69 4.16 15.74
C ASN A 22 -7.75 2.66 15.42
N GLN A 23 -6.64 2.03 15.00
CA GLN A 23 -6.64 0.60 14.72
C GLN A 23 -6.92 -0.17 16.02
N SER A 24 -8.05 -0.87 16.07
CA SER A 24 -8.20 -1.99 16.99
C SER A 24 -7.27 -3.12 16.51
N ALA A 25 -6.87 -4.03 17.40
CA ALA A 25 -5.78 -5.00 17.16
C ALA A 25 -5.98 -6.03 16.02
N ASN A 26 -6.88 -5.79 15.06
CA ASN A 26 -7.17 -6.67 13.94
C ASN A 26 -6.16 -6.51 12.79
N GLU A 27 -5.19 -7.43 12.74
CA GLU A 27 -4.16 -7.53 11.69
C GLU A 27 -4.74 -7.60 10.27
N GLU A 28 -5.87 -8.30 10.08
CA GLU A 28 -6.52 -8.42 8.77
C GLU A 28 -7.04 -7.07 8.27
N THR A 29 -7.65 -6.28 9.16
CA THR A 29 -8.17 -4.95 8.80
C THR A 29 -7.03 -4.00 8.43
N THR A 30 -5.92 -4.08 9.16
CA THR A 30 -4.70 -3.31 8.88
C THR A 30 -4.10 -3.66 7.51
N GLU A 31 -3.98 -4.95 7.18
CA GLU A 31 -3.45 -5.37 5.88
C GLU A 31 -4.35 -4.98 4.71
N ILE A 32 -5.68 -5.12 4.85
CA ILE A 32 -6.64 -4.66 3.84
C ILE A 32 -6.48 -3.15 3.60
N TRP A 33 -6.35 -2.36 4.66
CA TRP A 33 -6.19 -0.92 4.55
C TRP A 33 -4.86 -0.52 3.90
N LYS A 34 -3.75 -1.20 4.24
CA LYS A 34 -2.45 -1.01 3.58
C LYS A 34 -2.55 -1.25 2.08
N ASN A 35 -3.14 -2.36 1.67
CA ASN A 35 -3.29 -2.71 0.26
C ASN A 35 -4.12 -1.67 -0.51
N LYS A 36 -5.25 -1.23 0.07
CA LYS A 36 -6.07 -0.15 -0.51
C LYS A 36 -5.30 1.16 -0.64
N SER A 37 -4.51 1.52 0.37
CA SER A 37 -3.69 2.72 0.37
C SER A 37 -2.61 2.67 -0.73
N PHE A 38 -1.93 1.53 -0.90
CA PHE A 38 -0.97 1.36 -1.99
C PHE A 38 -1.62 1.46 -3.37
N ILE A 39 -2.81 0.88 -3.57
CA ILE A 39 -3.56 1.01 -4.83
C ILE A 39 -3.89 2.50 -5.11
N GLN A 40 -4.33 3.25 -4.10
CA GLN A 40 -4.58 4.69 -4.25
C GLN A 40 -3.31 5.46 -4.61
N LEU A 41 -2.18 5.17 -3.95
CA LEU A 41 -0.90 5.80 -4.25
C LEU A 41 -0.40 5.47 -5.66
N MET A 42 -0.62 4.26 -6.17
CA MET A 42 -0.35 3.92 -7.56
C MET A 42 -1.20 4.75 -8.54
N LYS A 43 -2.49 4.95 -8.24
CA LYS A 43 -3.39 5.81 -9.02
C LYS A 43 -2.91 7.27 -8.99
N VAL A 44 -2.50 7.78 -7.83
CA VAL A 44 -1.94 9.14 -7.68
C VAL A 44 -0.66 9.28 -8.48
N LEU A 45 0.28 8.33 -8.37
CA LEU A 45 1.54 8.36 -9.12
C LEU A 45 1.29 8.38 -10.63
N LYS A 46 0.33 7.58 -11.12
CA LYS A 46 -0.03 7.55 -12.54
C LYS A 46 -0.56 8.90 -13.03
N ARG A 47 -1.39 9.57 -12.21
CA ARG A 47 -2.04 10.84 -12.55
C ARG A 47 -1.12 12.05 -12.43
N THR A 48 -0.41 12.16 -11.32
CA THR A 48 0.36 13.37 -10.93
C THR A 48 1.83 13.28 -11.30
N ARG A 49 2.37 12.06 -11.45
CA ARG A 49 3.81 11.78 -11.55
C ARG A 49 4.63 12.23 -10.34
N ASP A 50 3.96 12.56 -9.23
CA ASP A 50 4.61 12.96 -8.00
C ASP A 50 5.21 11.73 -7.30
N LYS A 51 6.50 11.52 -7.54
CA LYS A 51 7.25 10.41 -6.96
C LYS A 51 7.59 10.65 -5.50
N GLU A 52 7.77 11.91 -5.11
CA GLU A 52 8.25 12.27 -3.78
C GLU A 52 7.14 12.05 -2.76
N PHE A 53 5.96 12.60 -3.01
CA PHE A 53 4.76 12.38 -2.21
C PHE A 53 4.48 10.88 -2.02
N VAL A 54 4.45 10.14 -3.12
CA VAL A 54 4.13 8.70 -3.12
C VAL A 54 5.18 7.90 -2.35
N LYS A 55 6.46 8.21 -2.53
CA LYS A 55 7.55 7.55 -1.80
C LYS A 55 7.41 7.80 -0.30
N ASN A 56 7.21 9.05 0.10
CA ASN A 56 7.12 9.46 1.50
C ASN A 56 5.88 8.84 2.18
N ALA A 57 4.75 8.77 1.47
CA ALA A 57 3.55 8.08 1.93
C ALA A 57 3.79 6.58 2.18
N ILE A 58 4.47 5.89 1.26
CA ILE A 58 4.80 4.47 1.42
C ILE A 58 5.73 4.27 2.60
N ILE A 59 6.77 5.10 2.75
CA ILE A 59 7.68 5.02 3.90
C ILE A 59 6.92 5.18 5.21
N LEU A 60 6.00 6.13 5.29
CA LEU A 60 5.20 6.36 6.50
C LEU A 60 4.34 5.14 6.84
N ILE A 61 3.64 4.56 5.86
CA ILE A 61 2.84 3.35 6.05
C ILE A 61 3.71 2.19 6.54
N LEU A 62 4.84 1.91 5.88
CA LEU A 62 5.72 0.81 6.29
C LEU A 62 6.26 1.04 7.72
N THR A 63 6.67 2.27 8.03
CA THR A 63 7.25 2.60 9.34
C THR A 63 6.25 2.43 10.49
N LEU A 64 4.99 2.78 10.27
CA LEU A 64 3.96 2.69 11.30
C LEU A 64 3.43 1.28 11.51
N PHE A 65 3.23 0.53 10.43
CA PHE A 65 2.48 -0.73 10.50
C PHE A 65 3.36 -1.99 10.47
N ASP A 66 4.56 -1.94 9.88
CA ASP A 66 5.40 -3.12 9.82
C ASP A 66 6.22 -3.29 11.12
N LYS A 67 5.83 -4.27 11.92
CA LYS A 67 6.57 -4.71 13.12
C LYS A 67 7.76 -5.62 12.81
N ILE A 68 8.03 -5.86 11.53
CA ILE A 68 9.01 -6.84 11.07
C ILE A 68 10.35 -6.12 10.90
N PRO A 69 11.40 -6.54 11.64
CA PRO A 69 12.74 -6.02 11.43
C PRO A 69 13.15 -6.16 9.95
N PRO A 70 13.84 -5.16 9.36
CA PRO A 70 14.31 -5.22 7.97
C PRO A 70 15.09 -6.51 7.65
N ASP A 71 15.79 -7.05 8.65
CA ASP A 71 16.59 -8.27 8.55
C ASP A 71 15.75 -9.54 8.26
N ILE A 72 14.49 -9.55 8.65
CA ILE A 72 13.57 -10.67 8.39
C ILE A 72 13.02 -10.61 6.96
N TYR A 73 12.94 -9.42 6.35
CA TYR A 73 12.40 -9.24 5.00
C TYR A 73 13.23 -9.99 3.95
N ASN A 74 14.56 -9.98 4.08
CA ASN A 74 15.46 -10.70 3.18
C ASN A 74 15.34 -12.22 3.27
N ASN A 75 14.79 -12.73 4.39
CA ASN A 75 14.60 -14.15 4.66
C ASN A 75 13.12 -14.58 4.59
N ARG A 76 12.19 -13.65 4.32
CA ARG A 76 10.76 -13.92 4.19
C ARG A 76 10.37 -14.11 2.73
N GLY A 77 9.48 -15.07 2.52
CA GLY A 77 8.95 -15.42 1.20
C GLY A 77 9.82 -16.43 0.45
N ILE A 78 9.43 -16.69 -0.78
CA ILE A 78 10.09 -17.62 -1.69
C ILE A 78 10.62 -16.82 -2.86
N LYS A 79 11.82 -17.13 -3.37
CA LYS A 79 12.36 -16.42 -4.53
C LYS A 79 11.36 -16.55 -5.70
N ALA A 80 11.09 -15.45 -6.41
CA ALA A 80 10.16 -15.50 -7.54
C ALA A 80 10.56 -16.56 -8.60
N ASN A 81 11.86 -16.84 -8.70
CA ASN A 81 12.41 -17.86 -9.61
C ASN A 81 12.15 -19.30 -9.14
N SER A 82 11.86 -19.52 -7.86
CA SER A 82 11.47 -20.84 -7.33
C SER A 82 9.96 -21.09 -7.39
N LEU A 83 9.16 -20.10 -7.83
CA LEU A 83 7.73 -20.30 -8.05
C LEU A 83 7.49 -21.13 -9.31
N THR A 84 6.58 -22.09 -9.23
CA THR A 84 6.14 -22.83 -10.41
C THR A 84 5.33 -21.93 -11.33
N ASN A 85 5.16 -22.33 -12.60
CA ASN A 85 4.28 -21.60 -13.52
C ASN A 85 2.82 -21.56 -13.03
N SER A 86 2.39 -22.60 -12.31
CA SER A 86 1.06 -22.66 -11.71
C SER A 86 0.88 -21.60 -10.62
N ASP A 87 1.84 -21.48 -9.71
CA ASP A 87 1.80 -20.48 -8.63
C ASP A 87 1.75 -19.06 -9.18
N LYS A 88 2.61 -18.78 -10.18
CA LYS A 88 2.65 -17.47 -10.84
C LYS A 88 1.30 -17.12 -11.47
N LEU A 89 0.67 -18.07 -12.15
CA LEU A 89 -0.64 -17.85 -12.77
C LEU A 89 -1.72 -17.59 -11.72
N SER A 90 -1.71 -18.35 -10.61
CA SER A 90 -2.62 -18.17 -9.48
C SER A 90 -2.51 -16.76 -8.87
N TYR A 91 -1.29 -16.33 -8.55
CA TYR A 91 -1.05 -15.00 -7.99
C TYR A 91 -1.47 -13.87 -8.95
N VAL A 92 -1.19 -14.02 -10.24
CA VAL A 92 -1.63 -13.03 -11.25
C VAL A 92 -3.15 -12.92 -11.30
N ASN A 93 -3.88 -14.03 -11.21
CA ASN A 93 -5.34 -14.02 -11.23
C ASN A 93 -5.91 -13.39 -9.95
N LEU A 94 -5.33 -13.71 -8.79
CA LEU A 94 -5.70 -13.09 -7.52
C LEU A 94 -5.53 -11.57 -7.58
N LEU A 95 -4.35 -11.10 -7.97
CA LEU A 95 -4.06 -9.67 -8.13
C LEU A 95 -5.04 -9.00 -9.09
N LYS A 96 -5.34 -9.60 -10.25
CA LYS A 96 -6.33 -9.05 -11.19
C LYS A 96 -7.71 -8.92 -10.55
N SER A 97 -8.14 -9.88 -9.73
CA SER A 97 -9.46 -9.82 -9.08
C SER A 97 -9.56 -8.69 -8.06
N GLU A 98 -8.47 -8.40 -7.34
CA GLU A 98 -8.40 -7.27 -6.40
C GLU A 98 -8.56 -5.92 -7.10
N PHE A 99 -8.10 -5.79 -8.35
CA PHE A 99 -8.29 -4.58 -9.15
C PHE A 99 -9.70 -4.44 -9.73
N ILE A 100 -10.40 -5.54 -9.98
CA ILE A 100 -11.73 -5.55 -10.63
C ILE A 100 -12.86 -5.33 -9.62
N ASN A 101 -12.71 -5.82 -8.38
CA ASN A 101 -13.75 -5.71 -7.35
C ASN A 101 -13.87 -4.32 -6.69
N ASP A 102 -13.12 -3.33 -7.18
CA ASP A 102 -13.04 -1.96 -6.64
C ASP A 102 -13.82 -0.93 -7.51
N ILE A 103 -14.69 -1.40 -8.44
CA ILE A 103 -15.62 -0.55 -9.19
C ILE A 103 -16.97 -0.56 -8.46
N PRO A 104 -17.41 0.55 -7.83
CA PRO A 104 -18.78 0.67 -7.37
C PRO A 104 -19.70 0.79 -8.59
N ASN A 105 -20.81 0.04 -8.59
CA ASN A 105 -21.98 0.35 -9.41
C ASN A 105 -22.54 1.73 -9.06
#